data_AF-A0A7S1D009-F1
#
_entry.id   AF-A0A7S1D009-F1
#
_cell.length_a   1.000
_cell.length_b   1.000
_cell.length_c   1.000
_cell.angle_alpha   90.00
_cell.angle_beta   90.00
_cell.angle_gamma   90.00
#
_symmetry.space_group_name_H-M   'P 1'
#
loop_
_entity.id
_entity.type
_entity.pdbx_description
1 polymer ?
#
loop_
_entity_poly.entity_id
_entity_poly.type
_entity_poly.pdbx_seq_one_letter_code
_entity_poly.pdbx_strand_id
1 'polypeptide(L)'
;GAEIFAPEPLRLKLDKKFLVGRGKEISVLTQALERVAQEDSGRSEVITIAGPSGTGKSALVEQLREDVTLKLNGFFVAGKFDQLRNEPLSALVEAFSDL
;
A
#
# COMPACT_ATOMS: atom_id res chain seq x y z
N GLY A 1 6.39 -22.67 48.06
CA GLY A 1 6.12 -21.45 47.29
C GLY A 1 5.67 -21.89 45.91
N ALA A 2 4.42 -21.58 45.54
CA ALA A 2 3.91 -21.86 44.21
C ALA A 2 4.12 -20.60 43.36
N GLU A 3 5.01 -20.68 42.37
CA GLU A 3 5.17 -19.63 41.37
C GLU A 3 3.94 -19.66 40.45
N ILE A 4 3.18 -18.56 40.48
CA ILE A 4 2.05 -18.35 39.59
C ILE A 4 2.64 -17.96 38.23
N PHE A 5 2.65 -18.89 37.28
CA PHE A 5 3.00 -18.62 35.89
C PHE A 5 1.91 -17.71 35.30
N ALA A 6 2.19 -16.41 35.19
CA ALA A 6 1.30 -15.49 34.51
C ALA A 6 1.21 -15.90 33.03
N PRO A 7 0.01 -16.11 32.46
CA PRO A 7 -0.10 -16.44 31.05
C PRO A 7 0.39 -15.25 30.21
N GLU A 8 1.26 -15.55 29.24
CA GLU A 8 1.71 -14.58 28.23
C GLU A 8 0.50 -13.84 27.62
N PRO A 9 0.58 -12.50 27.41
CA PRO A 9 -0.55 -11.74 26.90
C PRO A 9 -0.93 -12.23 25.50
N LEU A 10 -2.24 -12.40 25.28
CA LEU A 10 -2.83 -12.72 23.98
C LEU A 10 -2.43 -11.68 22.93
N ARG A 11 -1.43 -12.01 22.10
CA ARG A 11 -1.05 -11.21 20.93
C ARG A 11 -1.94 -11.59 19.75
N LEU A 12 -2.93 -10.75 19.46
CA LEU A 12 -3.69 -10.86 18.22
C LEU A 12 -2.77 -10.52 17.04
N LYS A 13 -2.34 -11.55 16.30
CA LYS A 13 -1.62 -11.38 15.03
C LYS A 13 -2.66 -11.19 13.93
N LEU A 14 -2.99 -9.94 13.63
CA LEU A 14 -3.73 -9.61 12.42
C LEU A 14 -2.80 -9.77 11.23
N ASP A 15 -3.29 -10.42 10.17
CA ASP A 15 -2.59 -10.42 8.90
C ASP A 15 -2.39 -8.97 8.44
N LYS A 16 -1.15 -8.64 8.04
CA LYS A 16 -0.75 -7.27 7.63
C LYS A 16 -1.61 -6.69 6.50
N LYS A 17 -2.41 -7.53 5.84
CA LYS A 17 -3.33 -7.18 4.76
C LYS A 17 -4.68 -6.64 5.24
N PHE A 18 -5.09 -6.81 6.50
CA PHE A 18 -6.41 -6.36 6.93
C PHE A 18 -6.40 -4.91 7.43
N LEU A 19 -6.96 -3.99 6.64
CA LEU A 19 -7.24 -2.62 7.07
C LEU A 19 -8.71 -2.45 7.45
N VAL A 20 -8.95 -2.22 8.74
CA VAL A 20 -10.30 -1.97 9.26
C VAL A 20 -10.64 -0.49 9.08
N GLY A 21 -11.87 -0.20 8.64
CA GLY A 21 -12.43 1.16 8.61
C GLY A 21 -11.98 2.06 7.46
N ARG A 22 -11.26 1.54 6.46
CA ARG A 22 -10.75 2.30 5.30
C ARG A 22 -11.54 2.12 4.01
N GLY A 23 -12.79 1.64 4.10
CA GLY A 23 -13.59 1.28 2.93
C GLY A 23 -13.82 2.44 1.95
N LYS A 24 -13.96 3.67 2.47
CA LYS A 24 -14.12 4.86 1.61
C LYS A 24 -12.86 5.15 0.81
N GLU A 25 -11.70 5.13 1.46
CA GLU A 25 -10.42 5.39 0.80
C GLU A 25 -10.06 4.28 -0.19
N ILE A 26 -10.32 3.02 0.15
CA ILE A 26 -10.17 1.89 -0.79
C ILE A 26 -11.05 2.12 -2.01
N SER A 27 -12.32 2.48 -1.82
CA SER A 27 -13.23 2.73 -2.94
C SER A 27 -12.74 3.85 -3.87
N VAL A 28 -12.20 4.94 -3.32
CA VAL A 28 -11.62 6.03 -4.12
C VAL A 28 -10.45 5.53 -4.97
N LEU A 29 -9.55 4.74 -4.37
CA LEU A 29 -8.40 4.17 -5.06
C LEU A 29 -8.80 3.17 -6.15
N THR A 30 -9.72 2.25 -5.86
CA THR A 30 -10.23 1.28 -6.83
C THR A 30 -10.92 1.97 -8.01
N GLN A 31 -11.77 2.97 -7.76
CA GLN A 31 -12.42 3.73 -8.83
C GLN A 31 -11.42 4.46 -9.73
N ALA A 32 -10.32 4.97 -9.16
CA ALA A 32 -9.27 5.61 -9.96
C ALA A 32 -8.51 4.61 -10.84
N LEU A 33 -8.19 3.45 -10.29
CA LEU A 33 -7.58 2.35 -11.04
C LEU A 33 -8.47 1.89 -12.19
N GLU A 34 -9.78 1.69 -11.93
CA GLU A 34 -10.75 1.28 -12.94
C GLU A 34 -10.88 2.30 -14.07
N ARG A 35 -10.92 3.61 -13.77
CA ARG A 35 -10.96 4.66 -14.80
C ARG A 35 -9.76 4.57 -15.73
N VAL A 36 -8.55 4.45 -15.19
CA VAL A 36 -7.33 4.38 -16.01
C VAL A 36 -7.26 3.07 -16.80
N ALA A 37 -7.71 1.95 -16.22
CA ALA A 37 -7.66 0.64 -16.87
C ALA A 37 -8.65 0.50 -18.04
N GLN A 38 -9.77 1.24 -18.03
CA GLN A 38 -10.81 1.16 -19.05
C GLN A 38 -10.59 2.11 -20.25
N GLU A 39 -9.71 3.10 -20.12
CA GLU A 39 -9.50 4.10 -21.17
C GLU A 39 -8.43 3.65 -22.18
N ASP A 40 -8.83 3.45 -23.44
CA ASP A 40 -7.93 3.17 -24.58
C ASP A 40 -6.95 4.33 -24.90
N SER A 41 -7.08 5.46 -24.21
CA SER A 41 -6.34 6.71 -24.45
C SER A 41 -4.94 6.74 -23.83
N GLY A 42 -4.57 5.73 -23.01
CA GLY A 42 -3.28 5.72 -22.29
C GLY A 42 -3.20 6.74 -21.15
N ARG A 43 -4.35 7.15 -20.59
CA ARG A 43 -4.43 8.11 -19.48
C ARG A 43 -3.63 7.63 -18.27
N SER A 44 -3.05 8.56 -17.52
CA SER A 44 -2.39 8.31 -16.24
C SER A 44 -2.96 9.22 -15.17
N GLU A 45 -3.16 8.70 -13.96
CA GLU A 45 -3.63 9.46 -12.80
C GLU A 45 -2.61 9.41 -11.65
N VAL A 46 -2.51 10.51 -10.89
CA VAL A 46 -1.68 10.61 -9.69
C VAL A 46 -2.57 10.88 -8.49
N ILE A 47 -2.39 10.11 -7.43
CA ILE A 47 -3.16 10.21 -6.19
C ILE A 47 -2.23 10.53 -5.03
N THR A 48 -2.60 11.52 -4.22
CA THR A 48 -1.88 11.88 -2.98
C THR A 48 -2.66 11.42 -1.77
N ILE A 49 -2.04 10.60 -0.91
CA ILE A 49 -2.61 10.15 0.36
C ILE A 49 -1.90 10.87 1.50
N ALA A 50 -2.60 11.81 2.14
CA ALA A 50 -2.07 12.58 3.27
C ALA A 50 -2.54 12.00 4.61
N GLY A 51 -1.71 12.17 5.64
CA GLY A 51 -2.08 11.81 7.02
C GLY A 51 -0.86 11.57 7.91
N PRO A 52 -1.06 11.48 9.24
CA PRO A 52 0.03 11.30 10.20
C PRO A 52 0.88 10.05 9.92
N SER A 53 2.13 10.04 10.39
CA SER A 53 2.99 8.85 10.29
C SER A 53 2.36 7.65 11.02
N GLY A 54 2.60 6.43 10.53
CA GLY A 54 2.08 5.20 11.14
C GLY A 54 0.58 4.92 10.95
N THR A 55 -0.17 5.77 10.24
CA THR A 55 -1.64 5.63 10.05
C THR A 55 -2.07 4.60 9.00
N GLY A 56 -1.13 3.82 8.46
CA GLY A 56 -1.42 2.75 7.51
C GLY A 56 -1.54 3.19 6.04
N LYS A 57 -1.03 4.37 5.65
CA LYS A 57 -1.10 4.86 4.25
C LYS A 57 -0.48 3.87 3.24
N SER A 58 0.68 3.32 3.53
CA SER A 58 1.32 2.30 2.66
C SER A 58 0.50 1.01 2.61
N ALA A 59 -0.05 0.57 3.76
CA ALA A 59 -0.91 -0.60 3.82
C ALA A 59 -2.21 -0.41 3.02
N LEU A 60 -2.69 0.83 2.90
CA LEU A 60 -3.88 1.18 2.14
C LEU A 60 -3.66 1.02 0.64
N VAL A 61 -2.53 1.49 0.12
CA VAL A 61 -2.17 1.30 -1.30
C VAL A 61 -1.91 -0.18 -1.59
N GLU A 62 -1.32 -0.90 -0.63
CA GLU A 62 -1.04 -2.34 -0.75
C GLU A 62 -2.31 -3.18 -0.94
N GLN A 63 -3.50 -2.69 -0.56
CA GLN A 63 -4.78 -3.37 -0.84
C GLN A 63 -5.04 -3.53 -2.34
N LEU A 64 -4.51 -2.62 -3.17
CA LEU A 64 -4.70 -2.67 -4.62
C LEU A 64 -3.79 -3.67 -5.31
N ARG A 65 -2.80 -4.26 -4.62
CA ARG A 65 -1.82 -5.13 -5.26
C ARG A 65 -2.48 -6.26 -6.05
N GLU A 66 -3.43 -6.96 -5.43
CA GLU A 66 -4.11 -8.10 -6.08
C GLU A 66 -4.97 -7.64 -7.26
N ASP A 67 -5.59 -6.46 -7.18
CA ASP A 67 -6.34 -5.88 -8.30
C ASP A 67 -5.42 -5.57 -9.48
N VAL A 68 -4.26 -4.96 -9.21
CA VAL A 68 -3.27 -4.64 -10.23
C VAL A 68 -2.65 -5.91 -10.83
N THR A 69 -2.16 -6.83 -10.01
CA THR A 69 -1.36 -7.96 -10.48
C THR A 69 -2.20 -9.12 -11.00
N LEU A 70 -3.33 -9.44 -10.37
CA LEU A 70 -4.13 -10.62 -10.72
C LEU A 70 -5.32 -10.29 -11.62
N LYS A 71 -6.02 -9.17 -11.37
CA LYS A 71 -7.21 -8.82 -12.17
C LYS A 71 -6.84 -8.12 -13.46
N LEU A 72 -5.89 -7.18 -13.40
CA LEU A 72 -5.46 -6.39 -14.55
C LEU A 72 -4.22 -6.93 -15.26
N ASN A 73 -3.56 -7.96 -14.69
CA ASN A 73 -2.28 -8.50 -15.19
C ASN A 73 -1.19 -7.42 -15.35
N GLY A 74 -1.21 -6.41 -14.48
CA GLY A 74 -0.26 -5.30 -14.48
C GLY A 74 0.89 -5.50 -13.49
N PHE A 75 1.83 -4.56 -13.50
CA PHE A 75 2.94 -4.52 -12.57
C PHE A 75 2.64 -3.59 -11.39
N PHE A 76 2.90 -4.06 -10.17
CA PHE A 76 2.83 -3.26 -8.96
C PHE A 76 4.24 -2.95 -8.46
N VAL A 77 4.68 -1.72 -8.69
CA VAL A 77 6.00 -1.21 -8.31
C VAL A 77 5.91 -0.24 -7.13
N ALA A 78 6.94 -0.21 -6.29
CA ALA A 78 6.97 0.66 -5.12
C ALA A 78 8.40 1.11 -4.83
N GLY A 79 8.57 2.40 -4.54
CA GLY A 79 9.86 2.95 -4.10
C GLY A 79 9.66 3.98 -3.00
N LYS A 80 10.72 4.19 -2.22
CA LYS A 80 10.66 5.03 -1.02
C LYS A 80 11.37 6.35 -1.28
N PHE A 81 10.61 7.44 -1.26
CA PHE A 81 11.22 8.76 -1.22
C PHE A 81 11.89 9.00 0.13
N ASP A 82 13.19 9.30 0.09
CA ASP A 82 14.01 9.65 1.24
C ASP A 82 14.55 11.07 1.04
N GLN A 83 14.02 12.01 1.82
CA GLN A 83 14.39 13.43 1.74
C GLN A 83 15.87 13.69 2.08
N LEU A 84 16.54 12.74 2.73
CA LEU A 84 17.94 12.85 3.08
C LEU A 84 18.87 12.41 1.94
N ARG A 85 18.33 11.80 0.87
CA ARG A 85 19.08 11.42 -0.33
C ARG A 85 19.10 12.58 -1.31
N ASN A 86 20.27 12.82 -1.92
CA ASN A 86 20.48 13.91 -2.88
C ASN A 86 20.28 13.48 -4.35
N GLU A 87 19.86 12.24 -4.60
CA GLU A 87 19.66 11.69 -5.94
C GLU A 87 18.20 11.91 -6.40
N PRO A 88 17.96 12.77 -7.40
CA PRO A 88 16.63 12.98 -7.96
C PRO A 88 16.05 11.66 -8.50
N LEU A 89 14.74 11.48 -8.34
CA LEU A 89 14.02 10.32 -8.88
C LEU A 89 14.50 8.95 -8.36
N SER A 90 15.36 8.90 -7.34
CA SER A 90 15.87 7.65 -6.74
C SER A 90 14.75 6.68 -6.35
N ALA A 91 13.64 7.19 -5.81
CA ALA A 91 12.46 6.39 -5.49
C ALA A 91 11.78 5.79 -6.73
N LEU A 92 11.80 6.47 -7.88
CA LEU A 92 11.30 5.90 -9.13
C LEU A 92 12.25 4.81 -9.63
N VAL A 93 13.57 5.06 -9.62
CA VAL A 93 14.55 4.05 -10.02
C VAL A 93 14.42 2.79 -9.16
N GLU A 94 14.30 2.94 -7.84
CA GLU A 94 14.02 1.85 -6.91
C GLU A 94 12.73 1.11 -7.27
N ALA A 95 11.65 1.84 -7.56
CA ALA A 95 10.37 1.21 -7.90
C ALA A 95 10.47 0.28 -9.11
N PHE A 96 11.29 0.64 -10.11
CA PHE A 96 11.43 -0.12 -11.35
C PHE A 96 12.63 -1.08 -11.38
N SER A 97 13.45 -1.16 -10.32
CA SER A 97 14.68 -1.98 -10.35
C SER A 97 14.44 -3.48 -10.44
N ASP A 98 13.28 -3.92 -9.96
CA ASP A 98 12.92 -5.34 -9.83
C ASP A 98 11.92 -5.80 -10.92
N LEU A 99 11.71 -4.98 -11.95
CA LEU A 99 10.83 -5.28 -13.09
C LEU A 99 11.58 -6.04 -14.19
#